data_AF-A0A430ANC3-F1
#
_entry.id   AF-A0A430ANC3-F1
#
_cell.length_a   1.000
_cell.length_b   1.000
_cell.length_c   1.000
_cell.angle_alpha   90.00
_cell.angle_beta   90.00
_cell.angle_gamma   90.00
#
_symmetry.space_group_name_H-M   'P 1'
#
loop_
_entity.id
_entity.type
_entity.pdbx_description
1 polymer ?
#
loop_
_entity_poly.entity_id
_entity_poly.type
_entity_poly.pdbx_seq_one_letter_code
_entity_poly.pdbx_strand_id
1 'polypeptide(L)'
;MINEDLWVSLLLRSKNDFNGFKHSLETMKLEVTLYMKTSIKTLKKHLNRIENAFNYPFSNGTLEGLNNKIKVIKRTAHGYRSFWHFKHRILVSFKLINQKDTPACLSKVV
;
A
#
# COMPACT_ATOMS: atom_id res chain seq x y z
N MET A 1 20.73 -7.01 -22.79
CA MET A 1 20.59 -7.22 -21.33
C MET A 1 20.11 -5.94 -20.72
N ILE A 2 18.88 -5.92 -20.20
CA ILE A 2 18.39 -4.77 -19.43
C ILE A 2 19.19 -4.76 -18.14
N ASN A 3 19.81 -3.62 -17.86
CA ASN A 3 20.80 -3.39 -16.82
C ASN A 3 20.14 -3.57 -15.43
N GLU A 4 20.16 -4.79 -14.88
CA GLU A 4 19.70 -5.06 -13.50
C GLU A 4 20.47 -4.20 -12.48
N ASP A 5 21.73 -3.89 -12.80
CA ASP A 5 22.62 -3.05 -11.99
C ASP A 5 22.12 -1.60 -11.83
N LEU A 6 21.32 -1.11 -12.78
CA LEU A 6 20.80 0.26 -12.75
C LEU A 6 19.62 0.39 -11.76
N TRP A 7 18.85 -0.68 -11.56
CA TRP A 7 17.77 -0.73 -10.58
C TRP A 7 18.31 -0.88 -9.16
N VAL A 8 19.29 -1.78 -8.97
CA VAL A 8 19.91 -2.02 -7.67
C VAL A 8 20.68 -0.78 -7.20
N SER A 9 21.39 -0.08 -8.09
CA SER A 9 22.08 1.18 -7.76
C SER A 9 21.12 2.32 -7.39
N LEU A 10 19.96 2.44 -8.06
CA LEU A 10 18.90 3.37 -7.67
C LEU A 10 18.32 3.05 -6.28
N LEU A 11 18.06 1.77 -6.01
CA LEU A 11 17.53 1.28 -4.73
C LEU A 11 18.53 1.48 -3.58
N LEU A 12 19.82 1.29 -3.82
CA LEU A 12 20.88 1.48 -2.83
C LEU A 12 21.18 2.95 -2.56
N ARG A 13 21.16 3.81 -3.60
CA ARG A 13 21.37 5.27 -3.46
C ARG A 13 20.19 5.97 -2.79
N SER A 14 18.98 5.43 -2.96
CA SER A 14 17.72 5.92 -2.39
C SER A 14 17.61 5.77 -0.87
N LYS A 15 18.58 5.19 -0.16
CA LYS A 15 18.40 4.89 1.27
C LYS A 15 18.31 6.09 2.20
N ASN A 16 18.47 7.33 1.71
CA ASN A 16 18.07 8.56 2.42
C ASN A 16 18.24 9.86 1.60
N ASP A 17 18.52 9.81 0.29
CA ASP A 17 18.77 11.02 -0.51
C ASP A 17 17.68 11.23 -1.58
N PHE A 18 16.74 12.13 -1.28
CA PHE A 18 15.68 12.54 -2.21
C PHE A 18 16.25 13.30 -3.42
N ASN A 19 17.31 14.08 -3.25
CA ASN A 19 17.90 14.88 -4.34
C ASN A 19 18.60 13.98 -5.36
N GLY A 20 19.33 12.96 -4.90
CA GLY A 20 19.89 11.92 -5.76
C GLY A 20 18.82 11.13 -6.53
N PHE A 21 17.68 10.84 -5.88
CA PHE A 21 16.53 10.22 -6.54
C PHE A 21 15.93 11.14 -7.64
N LYS A 22 15.68 12.41 -7.31
CA LYS A 22 15.13 13.39 -8.26
C LYS A 22 16.03 13.56 -9.48
N HIS A 23 17.34 13.70 -9.26
CA HIS A 23 18.32 13.83 -10.32
C HIS A 23 18.33 12.60 -11.25
N SER A 24 18.25 11.39 -10.68
CA SER A 24 18.18 10.14 -11.45
C SER A 24 16.92 10.07 -12.35
N LEU A 25 15.77 10.56 -11.88
CA LEU A 25 14.53 10.63 -12.66
C LEU A 25 14.58 11.66 -13.81
N GLU A 26 15.41 12.68 -13.68
CA GLU A 26 15.63 13.69 -14.72
C GLU A 26 16.56 13.15 -15.81
N THR A 27 17.66 12.49 -15.42
CA THR A 27 18.64 11.86 -16.32
C THR A 27 18.03 10.70 -17.12
N MET A 28 17.16 9.89 -16.51
CA MET A 28 16.45 8.79 -17.17
C MET A 28 15.49 9.24 -18.29
N LYS A 29 15.20 10.53 -18.45
CA LYS A 29 14.27 10.99 -19.49
C LYS A 29 14.72 10.64 -20.92
N LEU A 30 16.01 10.39 -21.13
CA LEU A 30 16.62 10.29 -22.47
C LEU A 30 16.72 8.86 -23.03
N GLU A 31 16.74 7.80 -22.19
CA GLU A 31 17.11 6.44 -22.65
C GLU A 31 16.11 5.33 -22.27
N VAL A 32 14.85 5.68 -22.00
CA VAL A 32 13.93 4.74 -21.36
C VAL A 32 12.91 4.11 -22.32
N THR A 33 12.72 2.80 -22.18
CA THR A 33 11.76 1.98 -22.95
C THR A 33 10.33 2.51 -22.85
N LEU A 34 9.51 2.25 -23.86
CA LEU A 34 8.11 2.71 -23.91
C LEU A 34 7.31 2.31 -22.66
N TYR A 35 7.54 1.10 -22.13
CA TYR A 35 6.90 0.57 -20.93
C TYR A 35 7.19 1.39 -19.67
N MET A 36 8.40 1.92 -19.55
CA MET A 36 8.82 2.66 -18.37
C MET A 36 8.46 4.15 -18.42
N LYS A 37 8.08 4.70 -19.59
CA LYS A 37 7.63 6.09 -19.71
C LYS A 37 6.42 6.38 -18.81
N THR A 38 5.47 5.46 -18.72
CA THR A 38 4.29 5.59 -17.85
C THR A 38 4.67 5.58 -16.37
N SER A 39 5.58 4.70 -15.97
CA SER A 39 6.09 4.63 -14.60
C SER A 39 6.82 5.92 -14.22
N ILE A 40 7.72 6.43 -15.08
CA ILE A 40 8.42 7.71 -14.85
C ILE A 40 7.45 8.88 -14.76
N LYS A 41 6.44 8.93 -15.64
CA LYS A 41 5.39 9.96 -15.59
C LYS A 41 4.65 9.93 -14.25
N THR A 42 4.32 8.73 -13.76
CA THR A 42 3.66 8.54 -12.46
C THR A 42 4.56 8.98 -11.31
N LEU A 43 5.85 8.59 -11.32
CA LEU A 43 6.82 9.00 -10.30
C LEU A 43 6.97 10.53 -10.26
N LYS A 44 7.08 11.19 -11.42
CA LYS A 44 7.12 12.65 -11.52
C LYS A 44 5.85 13.31 -11.00
N LYS A 45 4.68 12.77 -11.34
CA LYS A 45 3.38 13.27 -10.86
C LYS A 45 3.27 13.22 -9.33
N HIS A 46 3.91 12.24 -8.69
CA HIS A 46 3.81 12.01 -7.26
C HIS A 46 5.10 12.35 -6.48
N LEU A 47 6.02 13.13 -7.07
CA LEU A 47 7.30 13.49 -6.45
C LEU A 47 7.15 14.04 -5.03
N ASN A 48 6.22 14.97 -4.80
CA ASN A 48 6.01 15.56 -3.46
C ASN A 48 5.60 14.51 -2.42
N ARG A 49 4.87 13.47 -2.81
CA ARG A 49 4.50 12.37 -1.89
C ARG A 49 5.67 11.46 -1.61
N ILE A 50 6.50 11.23 -2.61
CA ILE A 50 7.73 10.46 -2.49
C ILE A 50 8.70 11.22 -1.56
N GLU A 51 8.89 12.52 -1.73
CA GLU A 51 9.70 13.36 -0.81
C GLU A 51 9.28 13.20 0.64
N ASN A 52 7.97 13.28 0.91
CA ASN A 52 7.45 13.04 2.25
C ASN A 52 7.78 11.62 2.75
N ALA A 53 7.70 10.60 1.90
CA ALA A 53 8.07 9.24 2.29
C ALA A 53 9.56 9.08 2.61
N PHE A 54 10.44 9.93 2.08
CA PHE A 54 11.86 9.98 2.47
C PHE A 54 12.06 10.70 3.81
N ASN A 55 11.25 11.74 4.09
CA ASN A 55 11.40 12.56 5.30
C ASN A 55 10.83 11.89 6.57
N TYR A 56 9.80 11.04 6.43
CA TYR A 56 9.12 10.43 7.57
C TYR A 56 9.46 8.94 7.72
N PRO A 57 9.71 8.44 8.94
CA PRO A 57 10.00 7.03 9.21
C PRO A 57 8.73 6.16 9.25
N PHE A 58 7.74 6.45 8.41
CA PHE A 58 6.51 5.65 8.35
C PHE A 58 6.73 4.43 7.46
N SER A 59 6.53 3.24 8.02
CA SER A 59 6.53 2.01 7.25
C SER A 59 5.12 1.66 6.78
N ASN A 60 5.02 1.12 5.57
CA ASN A 60 3.75 0.56 5.07
C ASN A 60 3.39 -0.77 5.76
N GLY A 61 4.26 -1.33 6.61
CA GLY A 61 4.08 -2.65 7.20
C GLY A 61 2.78 -2.81 7.99
N THR A 62 2.40 -1.80 8.77
CA THR A 62 1.12 -1.82 9.51
C THR A 62 -0.07 -1.83 8.55
N LEU A 63 -0.05 -1.00 7.50
CA LEU A 63 -1.12 -0.94 6.49
C LEU A 63 -1.22 -2.26 5.69
N GLU A 64 -0.08 -2.84 5.35
CA GLU A 64 0.00 -4.15 4.68
C GLU A 64 -0.58 -5.26 5.57
N GLY A 65 -0.23 -5.27 6.86
CA GLY A 65 -0.79 -6.20 7.85
C GLY A 65 -2.32 -6.08 7.97
N LEU A 66 -2.84 -4.85 8.05
CA LEU A 66 -4.27 -4.58 8.06
C LEU A 66 -4.95 -5.08 6.77
N ASN A 67 -4.38 -4.77 5.61
CA ASN A 67 -4.89 -5.20 4.31
C ASN A 67 -4.88 -6.72 4.18
N ASN A 68 -3.85 -7.41 4.67
CA ASN A 68 -3.81 -8.87 4.66
C ASN A 68 -4.90 -9.47 5.57
N LYS A 69 -5.09 -8.93 6.78
CA LYS A 69 -6.15 -9.39 7.68
C LYS A 69 -7.55 -9.19 7.07
N ILE A 70 -7.80 -8.06 6.42
CA ILE A 70 -9.05 -7.83 5.67
C ILE A 70 -9.21 -8.85 4.52
N LYS A 71 -8.14 -9.12 3.76
CA LYS A 71 -8.16 -10.12 2.69
C LYS A 71 -8.48 -11.53 3.21
N VAL A 72 -7.96 -11.90 4.39
CA VAL A 72 -8.28 -13.18 5.06
C VAL A 72 -9.76 -13.24 5.47
N ILE A 73 -10.29 -12.16 6.05
CA ILE A 73 -11.71 -12.07 6.41
C ILE A 73 -12.58 -12.19 5.16
N LYS A 74 -12.20 -11.53 4.05
CA LYS A 74 -12.89 -11.63 2.77
C LYS A 74 -12.92 -13.06 2.23
N ARG A 75 -11.80 -13.79 2.29
CA ARG A 75 -11.70 -15.21 1.86
C ARG A 75 -12.54 -16.17 2.70
N THR A 76 -12.91 -15.80 3.92
CA THR A 76 -13.79 -16.63 4.77
C THR A 76 -15.21 -16.08 4.84
N ALA A 77 -15.52 -15.03 4.06
CA ALA A 77 -16.82 -14.37 4.00
C ALA A 77 -17.65 -14.80 2.78
N HIS A 78 -17.36 -15.96 2.20
CA HIS A 78 -18.22 -16.56 1.19
C HIS A 78 -19.59 -16.85 1.83
N GLY A 79 -20.65 -16.21 1.34
CA GLY A 79 -22.02 -16.33 1.88
C GLY A 79 -22.61 -15.04 2.45
N TYR A 80 -21.82 -13.97 2.58
CA TYR A 80 -22.35 -12.66 2.99
C TYR A 80 -23.16 -12.04 1.85
N ARG A 81 -24.50 -11.97 2.00
CA ARG A 81 -25.41 -11.33 1.03
C ARG A 81 -25.46 -9.80 1.14
N SER A 82 -24.97 -9.24 2.25
CA SER A 82 -24.99 -7.80 2.53
C SER A 82 -23.59 -7.30 2.90
N PHE A 83 -23.19 -6.18 2.28
CA PHE A 83 -21.95 -5.48 2.60
C PHE A 83 -21.89 -5.04 4.06
N TRP A 84 -23.03 -4.68 4.66
CA TRP A 84 -23.10 -4.27 6.07
C TRP A 84 -22.62 -5.37 7.00
N HIS A 85 -23.06 -6.62 6.78
CA HIS A 85 -22.62 -7.76 7.57
C HIS A 85 -21.12 -8.02 7.41
N PHE A 86 -20.57 -7.83 6.20
CA PHE A 86 -19.13 -7.94 5.97
C PHE A 86 -18.34 -6.84 6.69
N LYS A 87 -18.82 -5.60 6.62
CA LYS A 87 -18.25 -4.44 7.35
C LYS A 87 -18.28 -4.68 8.86
N HIS A 88 -19.40 -5.15 9.42
CA HIS A 88 -19.49 -5.47 10.85
C HIS A 88 -18.50 -6.55 11.24
N ARG A 89 -18.35 -7.62 10.45
CA ARG A 89 -17.36 -8.67 10.71
C ARG A 89 -15.94 -8.10 10.75
N ILE A 90 -15.58 -7.22 9.82
CA ILE A 90 -14.28 -6.53 9.82
C ILE A 90 -14.12 -5.75 11.12
N LEU A 91 -15.08 -4.89 11.46
CA LEU A 91 -15.01 -4.02 12.64
C LEU A 91 -14.90 -4.81 13.96
N VAL A 92 -15.66 -5.91 14.10
CA VAL A 92 -15.56 -6.84 15.23
C VAL A 92 -14.19 -7.52 15.27
N SER A 93 -13.67 -7.97 14.11
CA SER A 93 -12.35 -8.62 14.02
C SER A 93 -11.18 -7.70 14.39
N PHE A 94 -11.39 -6.39 14.27
CA PHE A 94 -10.45 -5.35 14.71
C PHE A 94 -10.77 -4.78 16.09
N LYS A 95 -11.80 -5.29 16.78
CA LYS A 95 -12.27 -4.79 18.09
C LYS A 95 -12.58 -3.29 18.09
N LEU A 96 -13.08 -2.78 16.97
CA LEU A 96 -13.43 -1.36 16.77
C LEU A 96 -14.88 -1.03 17.16
N ILE A 97 -15.65 -2.04 17.61
CA ILE A 97 -17.02 -1.90 18.12
C ILE A 97 -17.12 -2.73 19.40
N ASN A 98 -17.81 -2.21 20.42
CA ASN A 98 -18.11 -2.96 21.63
C ASN A 98 -19.21 -3.99 21.36
N GLN A 99 -19.11 -5.20 21.92
CA GLN A 99 -20.13 -6.26 21.79
C GLN A 99 -21.53 -5.86 22.29
N LYS A 100 -21.64 -4.72 22.99
CA LYS A 100 -22.92 -4.14 23.44
C LYS A 100 -23.66 -3.40 22.32
N ASP A 101 -22.94 -2.95 21.29
CA ASP A 101 -23.48 -2.22 20.15
C ASP A 101 -23.72 -3.13 18.93
N THR A 102 -23.37 -4.41 19.03
CA THR A 102 -23.66 -5.38 17.97
C THR A 102 -25.14 -5.74 17.98
N PRO A 103 -25.83 -5.74 16.82
CA PRO A 103 -27.23 -6.13 16.75
C PRO A 103 -27.41 -7.57 17.25
N ALA A 104 -28.49 -7.80 18.01
CA ALA A 104 -28.78 -9.06 18.72
C ALA A 104 -28.80 -10.33 17.83
N CYS A 105 -28.79 -10.18 16.50
CA CYS A 105 -28.69 -11.30 15.58
C CYS A 105 -27.29 -11.93 15.49
N LEU A 106 -26.23 -11.22 15.90
CA LEU A 106 -24.84 -11.69 15.86
C LEU A 106 -24.31 -12.13 17.23
N SER A 107 -24.99 -11.78 18.32
CA SER A 107 -24.59 -12.14 19.69
C SER A 107 -24.91 -13.59 20.07
N LYS A 108 -25.56 -14.37 19.18
CA LYS A 108 -25.96 -15.77 19.41
C LYS A 108 -25.05 -16.81 18.73
N VAL A 109 -23.96 -16.39 18.10
CA VAL A 109 -23.09 -17.26 17.27
C VAL A 109 -21.68 -17.42 17.87
N VAL A 110 -21.46 -16.94 19.10
CA VAL A 110 -20.24 -17.18 19.88
C VAL A 110 -20.58 -17.97 21.12
#